data_AF-A0A1B6FCM3-F1
#
_entry.id   AF-A0A1B6FCM3-F1
#
_cell.length_a   1.000
_cell.length_b   1.000
_cell.length_c   1.000
_cell.angle_alpha   90.00
_cell.angle_beta   90.00
_cell.angle_gamma   90.00
#
_symmetry.space_group_name_H-M   'P 1'
#
loop_
_entity.id
_entity.type
_entity.pdbx_description
1 polymer ?
#
loop_
_entity_poly.entity_id
_entity_poly.type
_entity_poly.pdbx_seq_one_letter_code
_entity_poly.pdbx_strand_id
1 'polypeptide(L)'
;MNQVFFSTPDFEALEKLESEALNDNVIVVSVIGKSSYHKFGDKTSTLFEYKSDFFRKHDKDFDKDAFIKGFYNQKERMIVLQLFCEMDTFIMLKNYQRTKNVHMQK
;
A
#
# COMPACT_ATOMS: atom_id res chain seq x y z
N MET A 1 -14.82 -11.41 -5.39
CA MET A 1 -14.58 -10.04 -5.91
C MET A 1 -13.28 -10.11 -6.68
N ASN A 2 -13.26 -9.69 -7.95
CA ASN A 2 -12.02 -9.64 -8.73
C ASN A 2 -11.30 -8.33 -8.39
N GLN A 3 -10.36 -8.43 -7.47
CA GLN A 3 -9.45 -7.34 -7.12
C GLN A 3 -8.05 -7.76 -7.53
N VAL A 4 -7.32 -6.84 -8.16
CA VAL A 4 -5.91 -7.05 -8.52
C VAL A 4 -5.08 -6.14 -7.64
N PHE A 5 -4.11 -6.71 -6.93
CA PHE A 5 -3.26 -6.00 -5.98
C PHE A 5 -1.86 -5.79 -6.55
N PHE A 6 -1.24 -4.67 -6.21
CA PHE A 6 0.10 -4.30 -6.69
C PHE A 6 0.82 -3.38 -5.70
N SER A 7 2.13 -3.23 -5.88
CA SER A 7 2.96 -2.36 -5.05
C SER A 7 4.17 -1.83 -5.81
N THR A 8 4.60 -0.60 -5.52
CA THR A 8 5.71 0.02 -6.25
C THR A 8 7.05 -0.71 -6.02
N PRO A 9 7.90 -0.82 -7.07
CA PRO A 9 7.70 -0.33 -8.43
C PRO A 9 6.99 -1.32 -9.37
N ASP A 10 6.53 -2.46 -8.86
CA ASP A 10 5.96 -3.54 -9.66
C ASP A 10 4.47 -3.29 -9.95
N PHE A 11 4.23 -2.83 -11.19
CA PHE A 11 2.90 -2.63 -11.75
C PHE A 11 2.54 -3.69 -12.79
N GLU A 12 3.29 -4.81 -12.92
CA GLU A 12 3.00 -5.86 -13.91
C GLU A 12 1.56 -6.40 -13.76
N ALA A 13 1.05 -6.41 -12.53
CA ALA A 13 -0.31 -6.81 -12.24
C ALA A 13 -1.36 -5.88 -12.88
N LEU A 14 -1.06 -4.58 -13.02
CA LEU A 14 -1.89 -3.61 -13.74
C LEU A 14 -1.72 -3.73 -15.26
N GLU A 15 -0.50 -3.94 -15.76
CA GLU A 15 -0.26 -4.09 -17.20
C GLU A 15 -1.01 -5.30 -17.79
N LYS A 16 -1.14 -6.39 -17.01
CA LYS A 16 -1.99 -7.55 -17.39
C LYS A 16 -3.47 -7.22 -17.51
N LEU A 17 -3.94 -6.13 -16.89
CA LEU A 17 -5.31 -5.64 -17.04
C LEU A 17 -5.47 -4.73 -18.27
N GLU A 18 -4.40 -4.08 -18.75
CA GLU A 18 -4.46 -3.16 -19.90
C GLU A 18 -5.00 -3.85 -21.16
N SER A 19 -4.72 -5.15 -21.36
CA SER A 19 -5.27 -5.90 -22.51
C SER A 19 -6.78 -6.14 -22.43
N GLU A 20 -7.40 -6.05 -21.25
CA GLU A 20 -8.84 -6.27 -21.04
C GLU A 20 -9.61 -4.97 -20.72
N ALA A 21 -8.93 -3.93 -20.23
CA ALA A 21 -9.54 -2.71 -19.67
C ALA A 21 -9.49 -1.47 -20.60
N LEU A 22 -9.04 -1.62 -21.85
CA LEU A 22 -8.73 -0.54 -22.81
C LEU A 22 -9.86 0.45 -23.16
N ASN A 23 -11.06 0.33 -22.59
CA ASN A 23 -12.20 1.21 -22.89
C ASN A 23 -12.94 1.77 -21.66
N ASP A 24 -12.44 1.57 -20.44
CA ASP A 24 -13.18 1.95 -19.24
C ASP A 24 -12.75 3.30 -18.65
N ASN A 25 -13.74 4.15 -18.34
CA ASN A 25 -13.55 5.31 -17.47
C ASN A 25 -13.20 4.81 -16.06
N VAL A 26 -11.91 4.89 -15.70
CA VAL A 26 -11.40 4.48 -14.39
C VAL A 26 -11.29 5.68 -13.45
N ILE A 27 -11.71 5.50 -12.20
CA ILE A 27 -11.51 6.46 -11.11
C ILE A 27 -10.24 6.09 -10.36
N VAL A 28 -9.35 7.05 -10.15
CA VAL A 28 -8.15 6.85 -9.33
C VAL A 28 -8.32 7.60 -8.01
N VAL A 29 -8.23 6.86 -6.90
CA VAL A 29 -8.32 7.38 -5.53
C VAL A 29 -6.97 7.24 -4.86
N SER A 30 -6.41 8.36 -4.41
CA SER A 30 -5.17 8.38 -3.63
C SER A 30 -5.46 8.57 -2.15
N VAL A 31 -4.88 7.72 -1.32
CA VAL A 31 -4.99 7.74 0.14
C VAL A 31 -3.64 8.13 0.73
N ILE A 32 -3.57 9.36 1.22
CA ILE A 32 -2.36 9.98 1.76
C ILE A 32 -2.68 10.53 3.14
N GLY A 33 -1.73 10.45 4.06
CA GLY A 33 -1.88 10.94 5.41
C GLY A 33 -0.92 10.28 6.38
N LYS A 34 -1.00 10.72 7.64
CA LYS A 34 -0.31 10.12 8.77
C LYS A 34 -1.15 8.96 9.29
N SER A 35 -0.49 7.88 9.71
CA SER A 35 -1.15 6.80 10.44
C SER A 35 -0.52 6.64 11.81
N SER A 36 -1.36 6.57 12.83
CA SER A 36 -0.98 6.21 14.20
C SER A 36 -0.50 4.76 14.28
N TYR A 37 0.15 4.40 15.40
CA TYR A 37 0.59 3.03 15.66
C TYR A 37 -0.60 2.13 16.04
N HIS A 38 -1.26 1.60 15.01
CA HIS A 38 -2.30 0.59 15.16
C HIS A 38 -2.02 -0.60 14.25
N LYS A 39 -2.56 -1.76 14.63
CA LYS A 39 -2.39 -3.04 13.91
C LYS A 39 -2.75 -2.97 12.42
N PHE A 40 -3.59 -2.00 12.03
CA PHE A 40 -4.07 -1.84 10.66
C PHE A 40 -3.71 -0.49 10.02
N GLY A 41 -3.33 0.53 10.81
CA GLY A 41 -3.11 1.90 10.33
C GLY A 41 -4.39 2.61 9.86
N ASP A 42 -4.51 3.90 10.15
CA ASP A 42 -5.72 4.70 9.92
C ASP A 42 -6.14 4.74 8.44
N LYS A 43 -5.17 4.73 7.52
CA LYS A 43 -5.43 4.71 6.07
C LYS A 43 -6.06 3.40 5.60
N THR A 44 -5.69 2.27 6.20
CA THR A 44 -6.20 0.95 5.79
C THR A 44 -7.59 0.70 6.39
N SER A 45 -7.88 1.23 7.57
CA SER A 45 -9.21 1.13 8.18
C SER A 45 -10.26 1.95 7.41
N THR A 46 -9.88 3.06 6.78
CA THR A 46 -10.77 3.78 5.85
C THR A 46 -11.16 2.93 4.63
N LEU A 47 -10.33 1.95 4.27
CA LEU A 47 -10.56 1.04 3.14
C LEU A 47 -11.16 -0.31 3.56
N PHE A 48 -11.61 -0.47 4.82
CA PHE A 48 -11.99 -1.76 5.38
C PHE A 48 -13.22 -2.39 4.69
N GLU A 49 -14.09 -1.57 4.09
CA GLU A 49 -15.21 -2.04 3.26
C GLU A 49 -14.72 -2.87 2.06
N TYR A 50 -13.49 -2.63 1.60
CA TYR A 50 -12.86 -3.36 0.50
C TYR A 50 -12.19 -4.69 0.92
N LYS A 51 -12.32 -5.10 2.19
CA LYS A 51 -11.95 -6.43 2.76
C LYS A 51 -10.60 -6.98 2.30
N SER A 52 -9.60 -6.13 2.13
CA SER A 52 -8.30 -6.54 1.62
C SER A 52 -7.37 -6.94 2.77
N ASP A 53 -7.26 -8.24 3.03
CA ASP A 53 -6.17 -8.82 3.84
C ASP A 53 -4.78 -8.54 3.21
N PHE A 54 -4.73 -8.11 1.94
CA PHE A 54 -3.51 -7.72 1.24
C PHE A 54 -2.82 -6.50 1.89
N PHE A 55 -3.59 -5.52 2.39
CA PHE A 55 -3.01 -4.43 3.17
C PHE A 55 -2.59 -4.84 4.58
N ARG A 56 -3.09 -5.98 5.08
CA ARG A 56 -2.77 -6.51 6.41
C ARG A 56 -1.54 -7.40 6.42
N LYS A 57 -1.19 -8.03 5.30
CA LYS A 57 -0.01 -8.90 5.22
C LYS A 57 1.26 -8.07 5.14
N HIS A 58 2.20 -8.37 6.04
CA HIS A 58 3.58 -7.93 5.96
C HIS A 58 4.16 -8.45 4.65
N ASP A 59 4.30 -7.53 3.69
CA ASP A 59 4.78 -7.84 2.36
C ASP A 59 6.27 -7.51 2.24
N LYS A 60 6.93 -7.96 1.17
CA LYS A 60 8.36 -7.70 0.93
C LYS A 60 8.70 -6.20 0.91
N ASP A 61 7.73 -5.35 0.58
CA ASP A 61 7.89 -3.90 0.58
C ASP A 61 7.96 -3.27 1.97
N PHE A 62 7.67 -4.03 3.02
CA PHE A 62 7.77 -3.56 4.40
C PHE A 62 9.20 -3.10 4.72
N ASP A 63 10.21 -3.57 3.98
CA ASP A 63 11.60 -3.15 4.11
C ASP A 63 11.94 -1.80 3.49
N LYS A 64 11.06 -1.20 2.69
CA LYS A 64 11.28 0.13 2.10
C LYS A 64 10.97 1.26 3.09
N ASP A 65 11.57 2.43 2.88
CA ASP A 65 11.34 3.64 3.68
C ASP A 65 10.11 4.40 3.21
N ALA A 66 9.73 4.22 1.95
CA ALA A 66 8.45 4.64 1.39
C ALA A 66 8.04 3.69 0.26
N PHE A 67 6.74 3.43 0.14
CA PHE A 67 6.18 2.60 -0.93
C PHE A 67 4.70 2.92 -1.12
N ILE A 68 4.18 2.64 -2.32
CA ILE A 68 2.75 2.69 -2.60
C ILE A 68 2.24 1.25 -2.71
N LYS A 69 1.15 0.93 -2.03
CA LYS A 69 0.34 -0.26 -2.33
C LYS A 69 -0.94 0.18 -2.99
N GLY A 70 -1.43 -0.61 -3.92
CA GLY A 70 -2.71 -0.35 -4.53
C GLY A 70 -3.49 -1.59 -4.87
N PHE A 71 -4.75 -1.37 -5.22
CA PHE A 71 -5.58 -2.38 -5.86
C PHE A 71 -6.47 -1.75 -6.91
N TYR A 72 -6.78 -2.54 -7.93
CA TYR A 72 -7.86 -2.26 -8.86
C TYR A 72 -9.11 -3.05 -8.48
N ASN A 73 -10.20 -2.34 -8.21
CA ASN A 73 -11.54 -2.90 -8.07
C ASN A 73 -12.24 -2.84 -9.42
N GLN A 74 -12.26 -3.97 -10.14
CA GLN A 74 -12.90 -4.08 -11.45
C GLN A 74 -14.39 -3.71 -11.42
N LYS A 75 -15.10 -4.06 -10.32
CA LYS A 75 -16.54 -3.82 -10.20
C LYS A 75 -16.88 -2.32 -10.16
N GLU A 76 -16.04 -1.55 -9.46
CA GLU A 76 -16.24 -0.11 -9.28
C GLU A 76 -15.42 0.72 -10.28
N ARG A 77 -14.62 0.06 -11.14
CA ARG A 77 -13.65 0.69 -12.04
C ARG A 77 -12.77 1.69 -11.29
N MET A 78 -12.30 1.27 -10.11
CA MET A 78 -11.58 2.15 -9.20
C MET A 78 -10.20 1.58 -8.88
N ILE A 79 -9.17 2.39 -9.08
CA ILE A 79 -7.82 2.12 -8.59
C ILE A 79 -7.64 2.90 -7.29
N VAL A 80 -7.29 2.20 -6.22
CA VAL A 80 -6.93 2.82 -4.94
C VAL A 80 -5.42 2.72 -4.77
N LEU A 81 -4.79 3.86 -4.46
CA LEU A 81 -3.37 3.99 -4.21
C LEU A 81 -3.16 4.48 -2.78
N GLN A 82 -2.44 3.72 -1.96
CA GLN A 82 -2.14 4.06 -0.57
C GLN A 82 -0.64 4.30 -0.42
N LEU A 83 -0.26 5.53 -0.08
CA LEU A 83 1.12 5.87 0.21
C LEU A 83 1.48 5.49 1.64
N PHE A 84 2.58 4.76 1.78
CA PHE A 84 3.25 4.48 3.05
C PHE A 84 4.60 5.20 3.06
N CYS A 85 4.86 5.99 4.09
CA CYS A 85 6.10 6.77 4.22
C CYS A 85 6.48 6.98 5.69
N GLU A 86 7.58 7.70 5.96
CA GLU A 86 8.08 7.97 7.32
C GLU A 86 7.08 8.69 8.24
N MET A 87 6.05 9.32 7.67
CA MET A 87 4.96 9.93 8.42
C MET A 87 4.01 8.89 9.05
N ASP A 88 4.11 7.64 8.63
CA ASP A 88 3.42 6.51 9.26
C ASP A 88 4.24 5.98 10.45
N THR A 89 3.61 5.90 11.62
CA THR A 89 4.33 5.54 12.85
C THR A 89 5.05 4.19 12.75
N PHE A 90 4.51 3.21 12.01
CA PHE A 90 5.19 1.92 11.85
C PHE A 90 6.48 2.00 11.03
N ILE A 91 6.53 2.83 9.98
CA ILE A 91 7.76 3.06 9.19
C ILE A 91 8.76 3.84 10.03
N MET A 92 8.30 4.88 10.73
CA MET A 92 9.14 5.65 11.64
C MET A 92 9.80 4.77 12.71
N LEU A 93 9.04 3.89 13.35
CA LEU A 93 9.57 2.95 14.36
C LEU A 93 10.56 1.96 13.76
N LYS A 94 10.29 1.43 12.58
CA LYS A 94 11.20 0.55 11.85
C LYS A 94 12.53 1.26 11.53
N ASN A 95 12.47 2.47 11.02
CA ASN A 95 13.68 3.25 10.69
C ASN A 95 14.47 3.58 11.96
N TYR A 96 13.80 3.93 13.05
CA TYR A 96 14.44 4.12 14.36
C TYR A 96 15.18 2.86 14.86
N GLN A 97 14.56 1.68 14.74
CA GLN A 97 15.19 0.40 15.13
C GLN A 97 16.43 0.09 14.28
N ARG A 98 16.40 0.36 12.97
CA ARG A 98 17.56 0.21 12.08
C ARG A 98 18.73 1.08 12.54
N THR A 99 18.48 2.37 12.80
CA THR A 99 19.51 3.31 13.26
C THR A 99 20.13 2.90 14.59
N LYS A 100 19.33 2.39 15.53
CA LYS A 100 19.81 1.93 16.84
C LYS A 100 20.73 0.70 16.72
N ASN A 101 20.41 -0.24 15.83
CA ASN A 101 21.24 -1.45 15.64
C ASN A 101 22.60 -1.14 15.00
N VAL A 102 22.68 -0.14 14.13
CA VAL A 102 23.96 0.34 13.56
C VAL A 102 24.89 0.93 14.63
N HIS A 103 24.34 1.56 15.67
CA HIS A 103 25.12 2.16 16.75
C HIS A 103 25.58 1.16 17.81
N MET A 104 24.93 0.01 17.96
CA MET A 104 25.33 -1.04 18.91
C MET A 104 26.36 -2.02 18.33
N GLN A 105 26.73 -1.88 17.06
CA GLN A 105 27.75 -2.70 16.37
C GLN A 105 29.06 -1.94 16.12
N LYS A 106 29.21 -0.73 16.65
CA LYS A 106 30.45 0.05 16.68
C LYS A 106 30.99 0.08 18.11
#